data_AF-A0A7J4KSX7-F1
#
_entry.id   AF-A0A7J4KSX7-F1
#
_cell.length_a   1.000
_cell.length_b   1.000
_cell.length_c   1.000
_cell.angle_alpha   90.00
_cell.angle_beta   90.00
_cell.angle_gamma   90.00
#
_symmetry.space_group_name_H-M   'P 1'
#
loop_
_entity.id
_entity.type
_entity.pdbx_description
1 polymer ?
#
loop_
_entity_poly.entity_id
_entity_poly.type
_entity_poly.pdbx_seq_one_letter_code
_entity_poly.pdbx_strand_id
1 'polypeptide(L)'
;MLPDSKGAILVFLTAIISGFSIYLNKFAVSGFNPFILTALKNSLVALLLLSAILLFLKFSSFKQLSKKDWLLLSMIGISGGGIAFLLFFYGLSLTSAVNSGFLHKTIFIFASFFALVLLKEKISKKLFFSGLAAFAGLLLLFGLQI
;
A
#
# COMPACT_ATOMS: atom_id res chain seq x y z
N MET A 1 15.56 13.04 9.34
CA MET A 1 15.65 11.57 9.30
C MET A 1 15.32 11.05 10.68
N LEU A 2 14.28 10.21 10.83
CA LEU A 2 14.05 9.50 12.10
C LEU A 2 15.27 8.60 12.36
N PRO A 3 15.75 8.44 13.60
CA PRO A 3 16.78 7.45 13.93
C PRO A 3 16.35 6.08 13.41
N ASP A 4 17.29 5.30 12.84
CA ASP A 4 17.00 4.02 12.16
C ASP A 4 16.12 3.06 12.99
N SER A 5 16.23 3.13 14.33
CA SER A 5 15.39 2.36 15.26
C SER A 5 13.91 2.79 15.28
N LYS A 6 13.61 4.08 15.21
CA LYS A 6 12.23 4.59 15.18
C LYS A 6 11.53 4.25 13.87
N GLY A 7 12.27 4.30 12.76
CA GLY A 7 11.76 3.87 11.45
C GLY A 7 11.38 2.39 11.45
N ALA A 8 12.25 1.54 12.00
CA ALA A 8 11.99 0.10 12.11
C ALA A 8 10.73 -0.22 12.92
N ILE A 9 10.51 0.48 14.05
CA ILE A 9 9.30 0.31 14.88
C ILE A 9 8.03 0.67 14.09
N LEU A 10 8.04 1.78 13.36
CA LEU A 10 6.88 2.20 12.55
C LEU A 10 6.56 1.20 11.43
N VAL A 11 7.58 0.66 10.77
CA VAL A 11 7.43 -0.38 9.74
C VAL A 11 6.85 -1.65 10.36
N PHE A 12 7.35 -2.06 11.54
CA PHE A 12 6.86 -3.24 12.25
C PHE A 12 5.39 -3.09 12.67
N LEU A 13 5.01 -1.94 13.24
CA LEU A 13 3.62 -1.65 13.59
C LEU A 13 2.71 -1.65 12.36
N THR A 14 3.18 -1.07 11.26
CA THR A 14 2.46 -1.09 9.98
C THR A 14 2.29 -2.52 9.47
N ALA A 15 3.29 -3.38 9.61
CA ALA A 15 3.21 -4.78 9.21
C ALA A 15 2.16 -5.56 10.03
N ILE A 16 2.09 -5.32 11.35
CA ILE A 16 1.06 -5.88 12.22
C ILE A 16 -0.33 -5.40 11.76
N ILE A 17 -0.54 -4.09 11.68
CA ILE A 17 -1.83 -3.51 11.28
C ILE A 17 -2.25 -4.04 9.90
N SER A 18 -1.33 -4.07 8.94
CA SER A 18 -1.57 -4.59 7.59
C SER A 18 -1.95 -6.06 7.62
N GLY A 19 -1.27 -6.90 8.42
CA GLY A 19 -1.57 -8.31 8.56
C GLY A 19 -3.01 -8.56 9.04
N PHE A 20 -3.39 -7.96 10.16
CA PHE A 20 -4.75 -8.07 10.71
C PHE A 20 -5.81 -7.47 9.78
N SER A 21 -5.49 -6.33 9.15
CA SER A 21 -6.40 -5.61 8.25
C SER A 21 -6.91 -6.49 7.11
N ILE A 22 -6.07 -7.34 6.51
CA ILE A 22 -6.49 -8.19 5.37
C ILE A 22 -7.60 -9.16 5.76
N TYR A 23 -7.51 -9.76 6.95
CA TYR A 23 -8.55 -10.68 7.46
C TYR A 23 -9.84 -9.94 7.80
N LEU A 24 -9.75 -8.81 8.52
CA LEU A 24 -10.91 -7.97 8.83
C LEU A 24 -11.59 -7.46 7.56
N ASN A 25 -10.80 -7.07 6.58
CA ASN A 25 -11.29 -6.62 5.29
C ASN A 25 -11.96 -7.73 4.50
N LYS A 26 -11.45 -8.97 4.58
CA LYS A 26 -12.11 -10.11 3.95
C LYS A 26 -13.53 -10.30 4.50
N PHE A 27 -13.67 -10.24 5.83
CA PHE A 27 -14.98 -10.32 6.47
C PHE A 27 -15.91 -9.20 5.97
N ALA A 28 -15.41 -7.96 5.88
CA ALA A 28 -16.19 -6.82 5.42
C ALA A 28 -16.62 -6.93 3.94
N VAL A 29 -15.73 -7.33 3.02
CA VAL A 29 -16.09 -7.47 1.59
C VAL A 29 -16.99 -8.68 1.30
N SER A 30 -17.11 -9.62 2.24
CA SER A 30 -18.04 -10.75 2.12
C SER A 30 -19.49 -10.37 2.41
N GLY A 31 -19.74 -9.32 3.20
CA GLY A 31 -21.08 -8.86 3.56
C GLY A 31 -21.58 -7.63 2.79
N PHE A 32 -20.69 -6.94 2.07
CA PHE A 32 -20.99 -5.67 1.40
C PHE A 32 -20.41 -5.63 -0.02
N ASN A 33 -20.97 -4.76 -0.87
CA ASN A 33 -20.38 -4.50 -2.18
C ASN A 33 -18.94 -3.95 -2.03
N PRO A 34 -17.91 -4.61 -2.61
CA PRO A 34 -16.51 -4.25 -2.40
C PRO A 34 -16.15 -2.86 -2.92
N PHE A 35 -16.81 -2.38 -3.98
CA PHE A 35 -16.57 -1.05 -4.53
C PHE A 35 -17.08 0.04 -3.59
N ILE A 36 -18.30 -0.13 -3.05
CA ILE A 36 -18.89 0.81 -2.08
C ILE A 36 -18.06 0.85 -0.81
N LEU A 37 -17.69 -0.33 -0.28
CA LEU A 37 -16.86 -0.41 0.93
C LEU A 37 -15.51 0.29 0.73
N THR A 38 -14.86 0.07 -0.40
CA THR A 38 -13.58 0.72 -0.72
C THR A 38 -13.73 2.23 -0.85
N ALA A 39 -14.76 2.70 -1.56
CA ALA A 39 -15.03 4.11 -1.72
C ALA A 39 -15.26 4.79 -0.36
N LEU A 40 -16.11 4.22 0.50
CA LEU A 40 -16.37 4.74 1.83
C LEU A 40 -15.11 4.79 2.69
N LYS A 41 -14.32 3.71 2.70
CA LYS A 41 -13.05 3.68 3.45
C LYS A 41 -12.07 4.73 2.97
N ASN A 42 -11.88 4.85 1.65
CA ASN A 42 -10.96 5.83 1.09
C ASN A 42 -11.44 7.26 1.30
N SER A 43 -12.76 7.51 1.19
CA SER A 43 -13.35 8.82 1.50
C SER A 43 -13.17 9.19 2.97
N LEU A 44 -13.36 8.25 3.90
CA LEU A 44 -13.13 8.50 5.32
C LEU A 44 -11.67 8.85 5.61
N VAL A 45 -10.73 8.08 5.04
CA VAL A 45 -9.29 8.38 5.17
C VAL A 45 -8.95 9.74 4.54
N ALA A 46 -9.49 10.04 3.36
CA ALA A 46 -9.29 11.32 2.70
C ALA A 46 -9.81 12.49 3.56
N LEU A 47 -11.00 12.35 4.14
CA LEU A 47 -11.57 13.35 5.06
C LEU A 47 -10.67 13.56 6.27
N LEU A 48 -10.25 12.48 6.94
CA LEU A 48 -9.37 12.58 8.12
C LEU A 48 -8.03 13.23 7.79
N LEU A 49 -7.42 12.86 6.67
CA LEU A 49 -6.16 13.45 6.23
C LEU A 49 -6.34 14.93 5.84
N LEU A 50 -7.41 15.28 5.14
CA LEU A 50 -7.73 16.67 4.83
C LEU A 50 -7.97 17.50 6.10
N SER A 51 -8.70 16.97 7.08
CA SER A 51 -8.89 17.63 8.37
C SER A 51 -7.56 17.86 9.09
N ALA A 52 -6.68 16.84 9.14
CA ALA A 52 -5.36 16.97 9.74
C ALA A 52 -4.50 18.02 9.01
N ILE A 53 -4.54 18.00 7.68
CA ILE A 53 -3.86 18.99 6.84
C ILE A 53 -4.33 20.42 7.19
N LEU A 54 -5.64 20.64 7.24
CA LEU A 54 -6.22 21.96 7.52
C LEU A 54 -5.92 22.45 8.94
N LEU A 55 -5.80 21.55 9.91
CA LEU A 55 -5.52 21.88 11.31
C LEU A 55 -4.03 22.10 11.60
N PHE A 56 -3.14 21.35 10.95
CA PHE A 56 -1.72 21.30 11.32
C PHE A 56 -0.76 21.88 10.26
N LEU A 57 -1.18 22.03 9.00
CA LEU A 57 -0.32 22.59 7.95
C LEU A 57 -0.69 24.04 7.63
N LYS A 58 0.34 24.85 7.38
CA LYS A 58 0.14 26.23 6.95
C LYS A 58 -0.33 26.26 5.49
N PHE A 59 -1.39 27.02 5.20
CA PHE A 59 -1.88 27.24 3.83
C PHE A 59 -0.81 27.74 2.84
N SER A 60 0.23 28.40 3.34
CA SER A 60 1.42 28.78 2.56
C SER A 60 2.07 27.61 1.82
N SER A 61 2.01 26.39 2.37
CA SER A 61 2.60 25.20 1.73
C SER A 61 1.87 24.79 0.46
N PHE A 62 0.56 25.06 0.36
CA PHE A 62 -0.24 24.77 -0.84
C PHE A 62 -0.02 25.78 -1.97
N LYS A 63 0.29 27.04 -1.62
CA LYS A 63 0.58 28.10 -2.62
C LYS A 63 1.87 27.85 -3.41
N GLN A 64 2.74 26.97 -2.92
CA GLN A 64 3.99 26.61 -3.59
C GLN A 64 3.79 25.51 -4.66
N LEU A 65 2.65 24.84 -4.69
CA LEU A 65 2.37 23.77 -5.65
C LEU A 65 1.93 24.34 -6.99
N SER A 66 2.63 23.93 -8.05
CA SER A 66 2.26 24.30 -9.42
C SER A 66 1.05 23.48 -9.91
N LYS A 67 0.42 23.92 -11.01
CA LYS A 67 -0.64 23.14 -11.67
C LYS A 67 -0.17 21.74 -12.07
N LYS A 68 1.12 21.60 -12.43
CA LYS A 68 1.72 20.33 -12.80
C LYS A 68 1.83 19.40 -11.59
N ASP A 69 2.20 19.93 -10.42
CA ASP A 69 2.28 19.15 -9.19
C ASP A 69 0.90 18.63 -8.77
N TRP A 70 -0.14 19.48 -8.88
CA TRP A 70 -1.52 19.06 -8.65
C TRP A 70 -2.00 17.97 -9.61
N LEU A 71 -1.62 18.05 -10.89
CA LEU A 71 -1.92 17.00 -11.87
C LEU A 71 -1.24 15.69 -11.49
N LEU A 72 0.07 15.72 -11.18
CA LEU A 72 0.83 14.54 -10.77
C LEU A 72 0.28 13.91 -9.48
N LEU A 73 -0.02 14.74 -8.47
CA LEU A 73 -0.64 14.28 -7.22
C LEU A 73 -2.00 13.63 -7.47
N SER A 74 -2.81 14.20 -8.37
CA SER A 74 -4.10 13.63 -8.75
C SER A 74 -3.93 12.29 -9.48
N MET A 75 -2.96 12.19 -10.39
CA MET A 75 -2.66 10.93 -11.09
C MET A 75 -2.19 9.84 -10.11
N ILE A 76 -1.32 10.18 -9.16
CA ILE A 76 -0.86 9.26 -8.11
C ILE A 76 -2.03 8.83 -7.22
N GLY A 77 -2.88 9.78 -6.80
CA GLY A 77 -4.06 9.51 -5.98
C GLY A 77 -5.08 8.60 -6.68
N ILE A 78 -5.37 8.85 -7.97
CA ILE A 78 -6.33 8.04 -8.74
C ILE A 78 -5.76 6.64 -9.00
N SER A 79 -4.51 6.54 -9.46
CA SER A 79 -3.91 5.25 -9.81
C SER A 79 -3.61 4.40 -8.57
N GLY A 80 -2.83 4.94 -7.62
CA GLY A 80 -2.37 4.22 -6.43
C GLY A 80 -3.38 4.20 -5.29
N GLY A 81 -4.15 5.27 -5.11
CA GLY A 81 -5.15 5.39 -4.03
C GLY A 81 -6.55 4.93 -4.43
N GLY A 82 -6.97 5.15 -5.67
CA GLY A 82 -8.30 4.78 -6.16
C GLY A 82 -8.32 3.39 -6.79
N ILE A 83 -7.83 3.29 -8.03
CA ILE A 83 -7.92 2.10 -8.88
C ILE A 83 -7.25 0.90 -8.21
N ALA A 84 -6.02 1.05 -7.71
CA ALA A 84 -5.30 -0.05 -7.07
C ALA A 84 -6.04 -0.64 -5.86
N PHE A 85 -6.64 0.22 -5.01
CA PHE A 85 -7.43 -0.23 -3.87
C PHE A 85 -8.73 -0.91 -4.32
N LEU A 86 -9.44 -0.36 -5.31
CA LEU A 86 -10.66 -0.99 -5.84
C LEU A 86 -10.36 -2.39 -6.38
N LEU A 87 -9.28 -2.53 -7.17
CA LEU A 87 -8.85 -3.83 -7.69
C LEU A 87 -8.43 -4.79 -6.58
N PHE A 88 -7.73 -4.30 -5.55
CA PHE A 88 -7.33 -5.13 -4.42
C PHE A 88 -8.54 -5.65 -3.64
N PHE A 89 -9.48 -4.79 -3.25
CA PHE A 89 -10.67 -5.22 -2.50
C PHE A 89 -11.63 -6.05 -3.34
N TYR A 90 -11.73 -5.77 -4.64
CA TYR A 90 -12.44 -6.64 -5.57
C TYR A 90 -11.80 -8.03 -5.62
N GLY A 91 -10.48 -8.12 -5.81
CA GLY A 91 -9.74 -9.39 -5.75
C GLY A 91 -9.91 -10.11 -4.41
N LEU A 92 -9.89 -9.38 -3.30
CA LEU A 92 -10.14 -9.90 -1.96
C LEU A 92 -11.56 -10.48 -1.81
N SER A 93 -12.55 -9.91 -2.51
CA SER A 93 -13.90 -10.48 -2.52
C SER A 93 -13.94 -11.84 -3.23
N LEU A 94 -13.12 -12.03 -4.27
CA LEU A 94 -13.08 -13.23 -5.12
C LEU A 94 -12.27 -14.40 -4.54
N THR A 95 -11.39 -14.16 -3.57
CA THR A 95 -10.51 -15.20 -3.02
C THR A 95 -10.39 -15.14 -1.48
N SER A 96 -9.60 -16.03 -0.88
CA SER A 96 -9.40 -16.05 0.57
C SER A 96 -8.49 -14.91 1.06
N ALA A 97 -8.63 -14.53 2.33
CA ALA A 97 -7.73 -13.56 2.97
C ALA A 97 -6.25 -14.00 2.87
N VAL A 98 -6.01 -15.31 2.95
CA VAL A 98 -4.69 -15.92 2.82
C VAL A 98 -4.10 -15.68 1.42
N ASN A 99 -4.85 -16.02 0.37
CA ASN A 99 -4.39 -15.87 -1.02
C ASN A 99 -4.19 -14.39 -1.39
N SER A 100 -5.13 -13.51 -1.03
CA SER A 100 -4.97 -12.08 -1.25
C SER A 100 -3.83 -11.49 -0.44
N GLY A 101 -3.65 -11.96 0.80
CA GLY A 101 -2.54 -11.56 1.66
C GLY A 101 -1.20 -11.92 1.02
N PHE A 102 -1.05 -13.16 0.58
CA PHE A 102 0.14 -13.62 -0.13
C PHE A 102 0.41 -12.76 -1.37
N LEU A 103 -0.59 -12.60 -2.25
CA LEU A 103 -0.44 -11.81 -3.47
C LEU A 103 -0.06 -10.35 -3.16
N HIS A 104 -0.68 -9.73 -2.16
CA HIS A 104 -0.34 -8.38 -1.73
C HIS A 104 1.08 -8.27 -1.18
N LYS A 105 1.61 -9.30 -0.53
CA LYS A 105 3.02 -9.32 -0.10
C LYS A 105 4.00 -9.47 -1.25
N THR A 106 3.58 -9.89 -2.45
CA THR A 106 4.44 -9.91 -3.65
C THR A 106 4.62 -8.55 -4.33
N ILE A 107 3.91 -7.50 -3.89
CA ILE A 107 3.98 -6.15 -4.49
C ILE A 107 5.43 -5.63 -4.58
N PHE A 108 6.32 -6.00 -3.65
CA PHE A 108 7.72 -5.56 -3.71
C PHE A 108 8.45 -6.04 -4.97
N ILE A 109 8.06 -7.16 -5.56
CA ILE A 109 8.65 -7.70 -6.80
C ILE A 109 8.29 -6.76 -7.96
N PHE A 110 7.01 -6.43 -8.08
CA PHE A 110 6.52 -5.49 -9.09
C PHE A 110 7.11 -4.09 -8.87
N ALA A 111 7.17 -3.61 -7.63
CA ALA A 111 7.78 -2.33 -7.30
C ALA A 111 9.26 -2.29 -7.70
N SER A 112 10.03 -3.34 -7.42
CA SER A 112 11.44 -3.45 -7.81
C SER A 112 11.61 -3.52 -9.33
N PHE A 113 10.73 -4.26 -10.02
CA PHE A 113 10.72 -4.33 -11.48
C PHE A 113 10.44 -2.96 -12.11
N PHE A 114 9.42 -2.23 -11.65
CA PHE A 114 9.12 -0.90 -12.16
C PHE A 114 10.20 0.13 -11.78
N ALA A 115 10.85 0.00 -10.62
CA ALA A 115 12.01 0.82 -10.26
C ALA A 115 13.18 0.65 -11.24
N LEU A 116 13.45 -0.60 -11.68
CA LEU A 116 14.44 -0.86 -12.72
C LEU A 116 14.04 -0.27 -14.08
N VAL A 117 12.81 -0.51 -14.53
CA VAL A 117 12.40 -0.20 -15.90
C VAL A 117 12.06 1.28 -16.08
N LEU A 118 11.30 1.86 -15.15
CA LEU A 118 10.81 3.25 -15.26
C LEU A 118 11.77 4.25 -14.64
N LEU A 119 12.31 3.96 -13.45
CA LEU A 119 13.21 4.88 -12.75
C LEU A 119 14.69 4.66 -13.14
N LYS A 120 15.02 3.55 -13.82
CA LYS A 120 16.39 3.17 -14.21
C LYS A 120 17.34 3.08 -13.01
N GLU A 121 16.82 2.72 -11.85
CA GLU A 121 17.62 2.54 -10.64
C GLU A 121 18.53 1.31 -10.77
N LYS A 122 19.73 1.37 -10.17
CA LYS A 122 20.62 0.21 -10.11
C LYS A 122 20.28 -0.62 -8.89
N ILE A 123 19.77 -1.84 -9.10
CA ILE A 123 19.61 -2.79 -8.00
C ILE A 123 20.99 -3.25 -7.53
N SER A 124 21.33 -2.93 -6.28
CA SER A 124 22.53 -3.46 -5.63
C SER A 124 22.40 -4.96 -5.39
N LYS A 125 23.52 -5.69 -5.36
CA LYS A 125 23.56 -7.12 -5.01
C LYS A 125 22.87 -7.38 -3.66
N LYS A 126 23.07 -6.49 -2.68
CA LYS A 126 22.43 -6.58 -1.36
C LYS A 126 20.91 -6.53 -1.46
N LEU A 127 20.35 -5.58 -2.22
CA LEU A 127 18.91 -5.47 -2.40
C LEU A 127 18.34 -6.69 -3.15
N PHE A 128 19.05 -7.19 -4.15
CA PHE A 128 18.66 -8.40 -4.88
C PHE A 128 18.59 -9.63 -3.98
N PHE A 129 19.65 -9.92 -3.21
CA PHE A 129 19.65 -11.06 -2.29
C PHE A 129 18.65 -10.92 -1.15
N SER A 130 18.44 -9.71 -0.63
CA SER A 130 17.38 -9.45 0.35
C SER A 130 15.99 -9.71 -0.24
N GLY A 131 15.74 -9.31 -1.49
CA GLY A 131 14.48 -9.58 -2.18
C GLY A 131 14.24 -11.07 -2.43
N LEU A 132 15.29 -11.81 -2.82
CA LEU A 132 15.27 -13.27 -2.95
C LEU A 132 14.95 -13.96 -1.62
N ALA A 133 15.61 -13.55 -0.54
CA ALA A 133 15.36 -14.09 0.80
C ALA A 133 13.92 -13.80 1.26
N ALA A 134 13.42 -12.58 1.02
CA ALA A 134 12.04 -12.21 1.33
C ALA A 134 11.03 -13.05 0.52
N PHE A 135 11.31 -13.29 -0.76
CA PHE A 135 10.45 -14.10 -1.62
C PHE A 135 10.45 -15.58 -1.20
N ALA A 136 11.63 -16.14 -0.89
CA ALA A 136 11.75 -17.51 -0.40
C ALA A 136 10.99 -17.69 0.93
N GLY A 137 11.13 -16.73 1.87
CA GLY A 137 10.35 -16.72 3.10
C GLY A 137 8.84 -16.67 2.86
N LEU A 138 8.39 -15.88 1.89
CA LEU A 138 6.98 -15.81 1.51
C LEU A 138 6.47 -17.14 0.92
N LEU A 139 7.26 -17.81 0.08
CA LEU A 139 6.93 -19.13 -0.47
C LEU A 139 6.84 -20.21 0.61
N LEU A 140 7.75 -20.20 1.59
CA LEU A 140 7.69 -21.12 2.73
C LEU A 140 6.42 -20.91 3.55
N LEU A 141 6.07 -19.65 3.84
CA LEU A 141 4.85 -19.33 4.58
C LEU A 141 3.58 -19.77 3.84
N PHE A 142 3.56 -19.64 2.51
CA PHE A 142 2.43 -20.06 1.69
C PHE A 142 2.34 -21.59 1.55
N GLY A 143 3.47 -22.27 1.37
CA GLY A 143 3.54 -23.73 1.28
C GLY A 143 3.14 -24.44 2.57
N LEU A 144 3.23 -23.78 3.73
CA LEU A 144 2.72 -24.27 5.02
C LEU A 144 1.19 -24.19 5.17
N GLN A 145 0.49 -23.55 4.23
CA GLN A 145 -0.96 -23.31 4.27
C GLN A 145 -1.76 -24.21 3.31
N ILE A 146 -1.06 -25.04 2.52
CA ILE A 146 -1.61 -26.08 1.63
C ILE A 146 -1.53 -27.42 2.35
#